data_AF-A0A347WI18-F1
#
_entry.id   AF-A0A347WI18-F1
#
_cell.length_a   1.000
_cell.length_b   1.000
_cell.length_c   1.000
_cell.angle_alpha   90.00
_cell.angle_beta   90.00
_cell.angle_gamma   90.00
#
_symmetry.space_group_name_H-M   'P 1'
#
loop_
_entity.id
_entity.type
_entity.pdbx_description
1 polymer ?
#
loop_
_entity_poly.entity_id
_entity_poly.type
_entity_poly.pdbx_seq_one_letter_code
_entity_poly.pdbx_strand_id
1 'polypeptide(L)'
;MEIPPLFTITSAIVLAFIIGLSIYAMERSGRQTVMRQLFEEFEALIDLVIARAILPLLPVYVFGNFLNLSYGGAIANILWIFGLLLVLLIVQHYAYLLFLYGVAATQTETSFVDLVRNQIPAHLMAFGTESSATSIPVNIEGAKQDGVLPEVVEFALPLTATMHMCGSVISVSTCVMGILMMNEMGLFSSDYVAFLSCFGLNSCGWIGDSWRCRDGGFANSTDGGD
;
A
#
# COMPACT_ATOMS: atom_id res chain seq x y z
N MET A 1 -32.45 1.76 4.85
CA MET A 1 -32.68 0.49 4.11
C MET A 1 -31.31 -0.14 4.00
N GLU A 2 -31.02 -1.15 4.82
CA GLU A 2 -29.74 -1.87 4.75
C GLU A 2 -29.80 -2.83 3.56
N ILE A 3 -28.87 -2.69 2.62
CA ILE A 3 -28.73 -3.63 1.51
C ILE A 3 -27.73 -4.69 2.00
N PRO A 4 -28.15 -5.95 2.21
CA PRO A 4 -27.25 -6.99 2.67
C PRO A 4 -26.14 -7.21 1.63
N PRO A 5 -24.88 -7.39 2.06
CA PRO A 5 -23.79 -7.67 1.14
C PRO A 5 -24.01 -9.03 0.46
N LEU A 6 -23.69 -9.13 -0.83
CA LEU A 6 -23.81 -10.38 -1.60
C LEU A 6 -22.86 -11.47 -1.08
N PHE A 7 -21.66 -11.07 -0.64
CA PHE A 7 -20.65 -11.94 -0.05
C PHE A 7 -20.01 -11.25 1.15
N THR A 8 -19.55 -12.04 2.13
CA THR A 8 -18.64 -11.53 3.17
C THR A 8 -17.26 -11.28 2.57
N ILE A 9 -16.51 -10.34 3.14
CA ILE A 9 -15.20 -9.91 2.61
C ILE A 9 -14.24 -11.10 2.49
N THR A 10 -14.14 -11.93 3.52
CA THR A 10 -13.27 -13.12 3.51
C THR A 10 -13.65 -14.11 2.42
N SER A 11 -14.95 -14.40 2.26
CA SER A 11 -15.41 -15.31 1.21
C SER A 11 -15.16 -14.74 -0.19
N ALA A 12 -15.35 -13.44 -0.38
CA ALA A 12 -15.05 -12.78 -1.66
C ALA A 12 -13.57 -12.86 -2.02
N ILE A 13 -12.66 -12.61 -1.07
CA ILE A 13 -11.20 -12.70 -1.30
C ILE A 13 -10.78 -14.14 -1.64
N VAL A 14 -11.24 -15.13 -0.87
CA VAL A 14 -10.92 -16.55 -1.13
C VAL A 14 -11.45 -16.98 -2.50
N LEU A 15 -12.66 -16.57 -2.86
CA LEU A 15 -13.25 -16.87 -4.17
C LEU A 15 -12.45 -16.20 -5.30
N ALA A 16 -12.13 -14.91 -5.19
CA ALA A 16 -11.34 -14.18 -6.18
C ALA A 16 -9.97 -14.84 -6.40
N PHE A 17 -9.32 -15.28 -5.33
CA PHE A 17 -8.04 -15.99 -5.40
C PHE A 17 -8.15 -17.34 -6.12
N ILE A 18 -9.16 -18.15 -5.78
CA ILE A 18 -9.39 -19.45 -6.44
C ILE A 18 -9.69 -19.25 -7.94
N ILE A 19 -10.51 -18.27 -8.30
CA ILE A 19 -10.84 -17.97 -9.70
C ILE A 19 -9.59 -17.49 -10.45
N GLY A 20 -8.83 -16.55 -9.88
CA GLY A 20 -7.59 -16.03 -10.47
C GLY A 20 -6.56 -17.13 -10.74
N LEU A 21 -6.30 -18.01 -9.76
CA LEU A 21 -5.40 -19.15 -9.93
C LEU A 21 -5.89 -20.13 -10.99
N SER A 22 -7.20 -20.35 -11.04
CA SER A 22 -7.81 -21.28 -12.00
C SER A 22 -7.66 -20.77 -13.43
N ILE A 23 -7.88 -19.48 -13.67
CA ILE A 23 -7.66 -18.84 -14.97
C ILE A 23 -6.19 -18.96 -15.39
N TYR A 24 -5.27 -18.62 -14.48
CA TYR A 24 -3.83 -18.73 -14.72
C TYR A 24 -3.39 -20.16 -15.09
N ALA A 25 -3.88 -21.17 -14.38
CA ALA A 25 -3.57 -22.58 -14.66
C ALA A 25 -4.09 -23.05 -16.04
N MET A 26 -5.27 -22.55 -16.46
CA MET A 26 -5.83 -22.86 -17.77
C MET A 26 -5.04 -22.23 -18.92
N GLU A 27 -4.57 -21.00 -18.75
CA GLU A 27 -3.74 -20.31 -19.75
C GLU A 27 -2.39 -21.02 -19.95
N ARG A 28 -1.76 -21.46 -18.86
CA ARG A 28 -0.52 -22.24 -18.93
C ARG A 28 -0.68 -23.55 -19.69
N SER A 29 -1.89 -24.11 -19.73
CA SER A 29 -2.22 -25.32 -20.47
C SER A 29 -2.46 -25.06 -21.97
N GLY A 30 -2.21 -23.85 -22.48
CA GLY A 30 -2.33 -23.47 -23.89
C GLY A 30 -3.77 -23.18 -24.33
N ARG A 31 -4.70 -23.02 -23.39
CA ARG A 31 -6.11 -22.76 -23.66
C ARG A 31 -6.34 -21.25 -23.53
N GLN A 32 -6.59 -20.56 -24.65
CA GLN A 32 -7.05 -19.18 -24.57
C GLN A 32 -8.44 -19.14 -23.95
N THR A 33 -8.57 -18.41 -22.86
CA THR A 33 -9.82 -18.27 -22.11
C THR A 33 -10.40 -16.88 -22.31
N VAL A 34 -11.59 -16.82 -22.93
CA VAL A 34 -12.43 -15.61 -22.98
C VAL A 34 -12.66 -15.03 -21.58
N MET A 35 -12.59 -15.88 -20.55
CA MET A 35 -12.71 -15.49 -19.14
C MET A 35 -11.69 -14.44 -18.71
N ARG A 36 -10.43 -14.48 -19.19
CA ARG A 36 -9.45 -13.46 -18.81
C ARG A 36 -9.87 -12.08 -19.28
N GLN A 37 -10.22 -11.95 -20.56
CA GLN A 37 -10.69 -10.69 -21.15
C GLN A 37 -11.95 -10.18 -20.44
N LEU A 38 -12.88 -11.08 -20.08
CA LEU A 38 -14.06 -10.71 -19.30
C LEU A 38 -13.69 -10.09 -17.94
N PHE A 39 -12.75 -10.68 -17.21
CA PHE A 39 -12.32 -10.17 -15.90
C PHE A 39 -11.52 -8.86 -16.03
N GLU A 40 -10.69 -8.71 -17.06
CA GLU A 40 -9.96 -7.46 -17.36
C GLU A 40 -10.94 -6.32 -17.70
N GLU A 41 -11.96 -6.57 -18.52
CA GLU A 41 -13.01 -5.59 -18.82
C GLU A 41 -13.88 -5.27 -17.59
N PHE A 42 -14.16 -6.28 -16.76
CA PHE A 42 -14.90 -6.08 -15.52
C PHE A 42 -14.13 -5.22 -14.53
N GLU A 43 -12.83 -5.45 -14.35
CA GLU A 43 -11.94 -4.60 -13.56
C GLU A 43 -11.98 -3.15 -14.07
N ALA A 44 -11.81 -2.94 -15.38
CA ALA A 44 -11.87 -1.61 -15.98
C ALA A 44 -13.21 -0.89 -15.76
N LEU A 45 -14.32 -1.64 -15.76
CA LEU A 45 -15.64 -1.09 -15.45
C LEU A 45 -15.75 -0.67 -13.99
N ILE A 46 -15.25 -1.48 -13.05
CA ILE A 46 -15.22 -1.14 -11.63
C ILE A 46 -14.34 0.10 -11.39
N ASP A 47 -13.18 0.17 -12.02
CA ASP A 47 -12.29 1.33 -11.93
C ASP A 47 -12.97 2.61 -12.44
N LEU A 48 -13.70 2.51 -13.54
CA LEU A 48 -14.47 3.65 -14.07
C LEU A 48 -15.52 4.13 -13.07
N VAL A 49 -16.24 3.20 -12.43
CA VAL A 49 -17.25 3.54 -11.40
C VAL A 49 -16.59 4.19 -10.18
N ILE A 50 -15.48 3.61 -9.69
CA ILE A 50 -14.73 4.17 -8.56
C ILE A 50 -14.29 5.60 -8.90
N ALA A 51 -13.63 5.79 -10.05
CA ALA A 51 -13.05 7.06 -10.43
C ALA A 51 -14.08 8.15 -10.74
N ARG A 52 -15.21 7.79 -11.38
CA ARG A 52 -16.20 8.77 -11.85
C ARG A 52 -17.38 8.99 -10.91
N ALA A 53 -17.71 8.03 -10.06
CA ALA A 53 -18.85 8.14 -9.14
C ALA A 53 -18.39 8.21 -7.68
N ILE A 54 -17.57 7.25 -7.23
CA ILE A 54 -17.25 7.10 -5.80
C ILE A 54 -16.27 8.17 -5.33
N LEU A 55 -15.11 8.32 -5.99
CA LEU A 55 -14.09 9.31 -5.64
C LEU A 55 -14.60 10.76 -5.59
N PRO A 56 -15.39 11.28 -6.55
CA PRO A 56 -15.92 12.64 -6.45
C PRO A 56 -17.00 12.81 -5.38
N LEU A 57 -17.72 11.74 -5.01
CA LEU A 57 -18.73 11.78 -3.96
C LEU A 57 -18.11 11.68 -2.55
N LEU A 58 -16.94 11.04 -2.44
CA LEU A 58 -16.24 10.79 -1.18
C LEU A 58 -15.99 12.08 -0.36
N PRO A 59 -15.52 13.21 -0.94
CA PRO A 59 -15.39 14.47 -0.20
C PRO A 59 -16.70 14.96 0.43
N VAL A 60 -17.81 14.84 -0.29
CA VAL A 60 -19.14 15.25 0.21
C VAL A 60 -19.58 14.34 1.36
N TYR A 61 -19.36 13.03 1.23
CA TYR A 61 -19.66 12.06 2.27
C TYR A 61 -18.84 12.30 3.55
N VAL A 62 -17.54 12.51 3.40
CA VAL A 62 -16.63 12.82 4.52
C VAL A 62 -17.04 14.13 5.20
N PHE A 63 -17.35 15.17 4.41
CA PHE A 63 -17.85 16.44 4.94
C PHE A 63 -19.16 16.27 5.71
N GLY A 64 -20.11 15.48 5.18
CA GLY A 64 -21.37 15.17 5.86
C GLY A 64 -21.16 14.46 7.21
N ASN A 65 -20.19 13.55 7.30
CA ASN A 65 -19.82 12.91 8.57
C ASN A 65 -19.25 13.93 9.56
N PHE A 66 -18.35 14.83 9.14
CA PHE A 66 -17.84 15.88 10.02
C PHE A 66 -18.94 16.84 10.50
N LEU A 67 -19.91 17.18 9.65
CA LEU A 67 -21.08 17.96 10.07
C LEU A 67 -21.90 17.23 11.13
N ASN A 68 -22.15 15.94 10.94
CA ASN A 68 -22.88 15.12 11.92
C ASN A 68 -22.15 15.08 13.28
N LEU A 69 -20.84 14.84 13.26
CA LEU A 69 -20.00 14.85 14.46
C LEU A 69 -19.94 16.22 15.14
N SER A 70 -19.94 17.30 14.35
CA SER A 70 -19.97 18.68 14.86
C SER A 70 -21.28 18.98 15.56
N TYR A 71 -22.40 18.58 14.95
CA TYR A 71 -23.73 18.76 15.53
C TYR A 71 -23.91 17.94 16.82
N GLY A 72 -23.36 16.73 16.87
CA GLY A 72 -23.36 15.88 18.07
C GLY A 72 -22.41 16.33 19.18
N GLY A 73 -21.64 17.41 18.99
CA GLY A 73 -20.68 17.93 19.98
C GLY A 73 -19.45 17.04 20.21
N ALA A 74 -19.35 15.89 19.53
CA ALA A 74 -18.29 14.91 19.72
C ALA A 74 -17.02 15.19 18.87
N ILE A 75 -17.08 16.15 17.93
CA ILE A 75 -16.01 16.39 16.97
C ILE A 75 -14.65 16.70 17.62
N ALA A 76 -14.63 17.47 18.72
CA ALA A 76 -13.38 17.85 19.38
C ALA A 76 -12.67 16.63 19.98
N ASN A 77 -13.41 15.74 20.64
CA ASN A 77 -12.84 14.52 21.24
C ASN A 77 -12.37 13.55 20.15
N ILE A 78 -13.15 13.41 19.08
CA ILE A 78 -12.82 12.51 17.97
C ILE A 78 -11.58 13.02 17.23
N LEU A 79 -11.50 14.31 16.90
CA LEU A 79 -10.31 14.92 16.29
C LEU A 79 -9.08 14.81 17.20
N TRP A 80 -9.25 14.91 18.52
CA TRP A 80 -8.16 14.71 19.47
C TRP A 80 -7.61 13.28 19.43
N ILE A 81 -8.49 12.28 19.45
CA ILE A 81 -8.11 10.85 19.36
C ILE A 81 -7.43 10.57 18.02
N PHE A 82 -8.00 11.03 16.90
CA PHE A 82 -7.37 10.87 15.58
C PHE A 82 -6.02 11.60 15.48
N GLY A 83 -5.89 12.77 16.09
CA GLY A 83 -4.62 13.50 16.16
C GLY A 83 -3.56 12.74 16.92
N LEU A 84 -3.89 12.19 18.09
CA LEU A 84 -2.99 11.31 18.86
C LEU A 84 -2.63 10.05 18.08
N LEU A 85 -3.59 9.44 17.39
CA LEU A 85 -3.37 8.27 16.54
C LEU A 85 -2.39 8.59 15.41
N LEU A 86 -2.53 9.74 14.75
CA LEU A 86 -1.64 10.19 13.68
C LEU A 86 -0.22 10.44 14.18
N VAL A 87 -0.06 11.09 15.34
CA VAL A 87 1.26 11.27 15.97
C VAL A 87 1.90 9.93 16.31
N LEU A 88 1.13 9.01 16.90
CA LEU A 88 1.59 7.65 17.21
C LEU A 88 2.04 6.92 15.94
N LEU A 89 1.28 7.02 14.85
CA LEU A 89 1.63 6.42 13.56
C LEU A 89 2.96 6.98 13.04
N ILE A 90 3.13 8.30 13.02
CA ILE A 90 4.38 8.92 12.58
C ILE A 90 5.56 8.42 13.41
N VAL A 91 5.43 8.43 14.75
CA VAL A 91 6.48 7.95 15.66
C VAL A 91 6.81 6.49 15.38
N GLN A 92 5.82 5.63 15.18
CA GLN A 92 6.03 4.20 14.93
C GLN A 92 6.74 3.95 13.59
N HIS A 93 6.38 4.69 12.53
CA HIS A 93 7.05 4.58 11.23
C HIS A 93 8.51 5.02 11.32
N TYR A 94 8.78 6.18 11.92
CA TYR A 94 10.16 6.65 12.08
C TYR A 94 10.97 5.75 13.01
N ALA A 95 10.40 5.25 14.10
CA ALA A 95 11.09 4.30 14.97
C ALA A 95 11.48 3.03 14.21
N TYR A 96 10.58 2.49 13.38
CA TYR A 96 10.86 1.33 12.55
C TYR A 96 11.92 1.61 11.47
N LEU A 97 11.84 2.77 10.79
CA LEU A 97 12.84 3.19 9.80
C LEU A 97 14.22 3.36 10.43
N LEU A 98 14.32 4.06 11.56
CA LEU A 98 15.59 4.26 12.27
C LEU A 98 16.17 2.93 12.74
N PHE A 99 15.33 1.98 13.17
CA PHE A 99 15.78 0.64 13.49
C PHE A 99 16.38 -0.07 12.27
N LEU A 100 15.72 -0.04 11.11
CA LEU A 100 16.23 -0.63 9.87
C LEU A 100 17.54 0.01 9.41
N TYR A 101 17.64 1.34 9.44
CA TYR A 101 18.90 2.04 9.12
C TYR A 101 20.00 1.72 10.11
N GLY A 102 19.67 1.52 11.39
CA GLY A 102 20.63 1.08 12.40
C GLY A 102 21.19 -0.31 12.10
N VAL A 103 20.33 -1.24 11.68
CA VAL A 103 20.74 -2.60 11.26
C VAL A 103 21.51 -2.59 9.93
N ALA A 104 21.21 -1.65 9.02
CA ALA A 104 21.95 -1.50 7.77
C ALA A 104 23.34 -0.89 8.00
N ALA A 105 23.45 0.09 8.91
CA ALA A 105 24.72 0.74 9.27
C ALA A 105 25.71 -0.21 9.94
N THR A 106 25.25 -1.31 10.57
CA THR A 106 26.16 -2.33 11.12
C THR A 106 26.69 -3.30 10.07
N GLN A 107 26.09 -3.34 8.89
CA GLN A 107 26.43 -4.26 7.79
C GLN A 107 27.10 -3.56 6.60
N THR A 108 27.14 -2.23 6.60
CA THR A 108 27.68 -1.39 5.53
C THR A 108 28.81 -0.51 6.06
N GLU A 109 29.68 -0.03 5.16
CA GLU A 109 30.75 0.92 5.51
C GLU A 109 30.24 2.36 5.63
N THR A 110 28.98 2.60 5.25
CA THR A 110 28.33 3.92 5.26
C THR A 110 27.81 4.23 6.66
N SER A 111 28.03 5.47 7.13
CA SER A 111 27.57 5.87 8.45
C SER A 111 26.04 5.91 8.52
N PHE A 112 25.47 5.61 9.69
CA PHE A 112 24.02 5.71 9.93
C PHE A 112 23.44 7.08 9.52
N VAL A 113 24.19 8.15 9.80
CA VAL A 113 23.74 9.52 9.51
C VAL A 113 23.69 9.75 8.00
N ASP A 114 24.66 9.24 7.26
CA ASP A 114 24.71 9.37 5.81
C ASP A 114 23.59 8.55 5.15
N LEU A 115 23.37 7.30 5.60
CA LEU A 115 22.26 6.46 5.15
C LEU A 115 20.90 7.16 5.30
N VAL A 116 20.64 7.74 6.47
CA VAL A 116 19.38 8.48 6.69
C VAL A 116 19.32 9.71 5.80
N ARG A 117 20.41 10.48 5.72
CA ARG A 117 20.47 11.76 4.98
C ARG A 117 20.21 11.58 3.50
N ASN A 118 20.84 10.59 2.87
CA ASN A 118 20.71 10.31 1.44
C ASN A 118 19.28 9.91 1.05
N GLN A 119 18.52 9.37 2.01
CA GLN A 119 17.16 8.88 1.80
C GLN A 119 16.06 9.90 2.12
N ILE A 120 16.39 11.04 2.74
CA ILE A 120 15.43 12.12 3.03
C ILE A 120 14.60 12.54 1.81
N PRO A 121 15.19 12.77 0.62
CA PRO A 121 14.42 13.20 -0.55
C PRO A 121 13.37 12.17 -0.97
N ALA A 122 13.70 10.88 -0.91
CA ALA A 122 12.79 9.79 -1.23
C ALA A 122 11.63 9.72 -0.23
N HIS A 123 11.92 9.87 1.07
CA HIS A 123 10.90 9.90 2.13
C HIS A 123 9.95 11.08 2.00
N LEU A 124 10.49 12.28 1.71
CA LEU A 124 9.66 13.47 1.49
C LEU A 124 8.76 13.33 0.26
N MET A 125 9.29 12.74 -0.82
CA MET A 125 8.50 12.48 -2.02
C MET A 125 7.40 11.45 -1.73
N ALA A 126 7.75 10.33 -1.10
CA ALA A 126 6.78 9.30 -0.73
C ALA A 126 5.67 9.83 0.18
N PHE A 127 6.01 10.67 1.16
CA PHE A 127 5.03 11.33 2.02
C PHE A 127 4.15 12.32 1.26
N GLY A 128 4.74 13.12 0.36
CA GLY A 128 3.99 14.12 -0.40
C GLY A 128 3.06 13.52 -1.46
N THR A 129 3.42 12.38 -2.04
CA THR A 129 2.66 11.76 -3.13
C THR A 129 1.84 10.54 -2.69
N GLU A 130 2.02 10.06 -1.46
CA GLU A 130 1.44 8.82 -0.91
C GLU A 130 1.53 7.61 -1.87
N SER A 131 2.61 7.57 -2.67
CA SER A 131 2.76 6.60 -3.77
C SER A 131 4.19 6.07 -3.78
N SER A 132 4.32 4.75 -3.56
CA SER A 132 5.62 4.06 -3.59
C SER A 132 6.27 4.18 -4.96
N ALA A 133 5.52 3.96 -6.05
CA ALA A 133 5.99 4.03 -7.42
C ALA A 133 6.62 5.39 -7.79
N THR A 134 6.06 6.46 -7.24
CA THR A 134 6.53 7.83 -7.50
C THR A 134 7.87 8.11 -6.80
N SER A 135 8.14 7.45 -5.68
CA SER A 135 9.40 7.60 -4.93
C SER A 135 10.56 6.74 -5.46
N ILE A 136 10.29 5.71 -6.28
CA ILE A 136 11.30 4.78 -6.82
C ILE A 136 12.52 5.50 -7.44
N PRO A 137 12.37 6.45 -8.40
CA PRO A 137 13.53 7.06 -9.04
C PRO A 137 14.43 7.82 -8.05
N VAL A 138 13.84 8.49 -7.07
CA VAL A 138 14.58 9.24 -6.04
C VAL A 138 15.22 8.30 -5.03
N ASN A 139 14.56 7.18 -4.71
CA ASN A 139 15.10 6.14 -3.84
C ASN A 139 16.30 5.41 -4.46
N ILE A 140 16.28 5.15 -5.77
CA ILE A 140 17.42 4.58 -6.52
C ILE A 140 18.64 5.49 -6.40
N GLU A 141 18.47 6.81 -6.55
CA GLU A 141 19.57 7.76 -6.44
C GLU A 141 20.15 7.80 -5.02
N GLY A 142 19.28 7.81 -3.99
CA GLY A 142 19.72 7.72 -2.59
C GLY A 142 20.51 6.45 -2.30
N ALA A 143 20.02 5.29 -2.77
CA ALA A 143 20.68 4.00 -2.55
C ALA A 143 22.03 3.88 -3.29
N LYS A 144 22.19 4.54 -4.45
CA LYS A 144 23.47 4.64 -5.14
C LYS A 144 24.48 5.47 -4.34
N GLN A 145 24.04 6.54 -3.68
CA GLN A 145 24.88 7.36 -2.79
C GLN A 145 25.31 6.60 -1.53
N ASP A 146 24.53 5.61 -1.10
CA ASP A 146 24.84 4.72 0.02
C ASP A 146 25.88 3.64 -0.30
N GLY A 147 26.37 3.57 -1.55
CA GLY A 147 27.42 2.64 -1.99
C GLY A 147 26.92 1.28 -2.49
N VAL A 148 25.61 1.13 -2.73
CA VAL A 148 25.04 -0.11 -3.25
C VAL A 148 25.25 -0.21 -4.76
N LEU A 149 25.56 -1.40 -5.28
CA LEU A 149 25.76 -1.62 -6.72
C LEU A 149 24.50 -1.22 -7.53
N PRO A 150 24.63 -0.42 -8.61
CA PRO A 150 23.51 0.02 -9.43
C PRO A 150 22.60 -1.11 -9.90
N GLU A 151 23.19 -2.21 -10.36
CA GLU A 151 22.46 -3.39 -10.85
C GLU A 151 21.57 -4.02 -9.76
N VAL A 152 22.05 -4.03 -8.52
CA VAL A 152 21.29 -4.56 -7.38
C VAL A 152 20.17 -3.59 -7.02
N VAL A 153 20.43 -2.29 -6.98
CA VAL A 153 19.43 -1.26 -6.62
C VAL A 153 18.28 -1.22 -7.64
N GLU A 154 18.60 -1.23 -8.93
CA GLU A 154 17.62 -1.12 -10.01
C GLU A 154 16.70 -2.35 -10.11
N PHE A 155 17.14 -3.50 -9.62
CA PHE A 155 16.31 -4.69 -9.51
C PHE A 155 15.59 -4.80 -8.16
N ALA A 156 16.31 -4.61 -7.05
CA ALA A 156 15.79 -4.87 -5.71
C ALA A 156 14.79 -3.80 -5.25
N LEU A 157 14.99 -2.52 -5.57
CA LEU A 157 14.07 -1.47 -5.12
C LEU A 157 12.67 -1.58 -5.74
N PRO A 158 12.50 -1.79 -7.06
CA PRO A 158 11.17 -2.02 -7.64
C PRO A 158 10.49 -3.29 -7.09
N LEU A 159 11.26 -4.37 -6.87
CA LEU A 159 10.75 -5.62 -6.30
C LEU A 159 10.28 -5.42 -4.85
N THR A 160 11.06 -4.70 -4.04
CA THR A 160 10.73 -4.48 -2.63
C THR A 160 9.65 -3.42 -2.43
N ALA A 161 9.48 -2.49 -3.37
CA ALA A 161 8.40 -1.50 -3.35
C ALA A 161 6.99 -2.14 -3.38
N THR A 162 6.86 -3.37 -3.86
CA THR A 162 5.61 -4.13 -3.88
C THR A 162 5.58 -5.26 -2.84
N MET A 163 6.71 -5.91 -2.57
CA MET A 163 6.76 -7.05 -1.64
C MET A 163 6.89 -6.65 -0.17
N HIS A 164 7.49 -5.51 0.15
CA HIS A 164 7.83 -5.12 1.53
C HIS A 164 6.98 -3.93 2.00
N MET A 165 5.69 -4.17 2.24
CA MET A 165 4.72 -3.15 2.68
C MET A 165 4.57 -3.06 4.21
N CYS A 166 5.68 -2.96 4.93
CA CYS A 166 5.69 -2.87 6.40
C CYS A 166 4.94 -1.63 6.95
N GLY A 167 4.97 -0.49 6.24
CA GLY A 167 4.25 0.72 6.65
C GLY A 167 2.72 0.53 6.69
N SER A 168 2.16 -0.20 5.73
CA SER A 168 0.73 -0.52 5.73
C SER A 168 0.34 -1.46 6.87
N VAL A 169 1.20 -2.45 7.20
CA VAL A 169 1.02 -3.31 8.38
C VAL A 169 0.94 -2.48 9.65
N ILE A 170 1.93 -1.62 9.86
CA ILE A 170 2.03 -0.71 11.00
C ILE A 170 0.79 0.19 11.09
N SER A 171 0.39 0.82 9.98
CA SER A 171 -0.74 1.73 9.94
C SER A 171 -2.07 1.05 10.24
N VAL A 172 -2.40 -0.01 9.50
CA VAL A 172 -3.68 -0.69 9.61
C VAL A 172 -3.81 -1.38 10.96
N SER A 173 -2.78 -2.10 11.43
CA SER A 173 -2.83 -2.75 12.76
C SER A 173 -3.06 -1.74 13.88
N THR A 174 -2.38 -0.60 13.86
CA THR A 174 -2.54 0.47 14.85
C THR A 174 -3.92 1.11 14.77
N CYS A 175 -4.46 1.32 13.57
CA CYS A 175 -5.83 1.84 13.40
C CYS A 175 -6.87 0.86 13.93
N VAL A 176 -6.77 -0.43 13.61
CA VAL A 176 -7.68 -1.47 14.13
C VAL A 176 -7.57 -1.52 15.65
N MET A 177 -6.37 -1.54 16.20
CA MET A 177 -6.11 -1.48 17.63
C MET A 177 -6.78 -0.26 18.28
N GLY A 178 -6.62 0.94 17.69
CA GLY A 178 -7.24 2.16 18.17
C GLY A 178 -8.77 2.09 18.21
N ILE A 179 -9.39 1.55 17.15
CA ILE A 179 -10.84 1.36 17.08
C ILE A 179 -11.30 0.35 18.14
N LEU A 180 -10.58 -0.76 18.33
CA LEU A 180 -10.91 -1.74 19.36
C LEU A 180 -10.86 -1.12 20.76
N MET A 181 -9.84 -0.30 21.05
CA MET A 181 -9.73 0.42 22.32
C MET A 181 -10.87 1.43 22.52
N MET A 182 -11.29 2.13 21.46
CA MET A 182 -12.42 3.06 21.52
C MET A 182 -13.76 2.38 21.79
N ASN A 183 -13.90 1.11 21.39
CA ASN A 183 -15.10 0.30 21.61
C ASN A 183 -15.00 -0.61 22.86
N GLU A 184 -14.00 -0.38 23.72
CA GLU A 184 -13.73 -1.20 24.91
C GLU A 184 -13.55 -2.70 24.62
N MET A 185 -13.11 -3.03 23.40
CA MET A 185 -12.87 -4.41 22.96
C MET A 185 -11.46 -4.87 23.34
N GLY A 186 -11.35 -6.12 23.79
CA GLY A 186 -10.08 -6.70 24.23
C GLY A 186 -9.06 -6.86 23.10
N LEU A 187 -7.88 -6.27 23.29
CA LEU A 187 -6.77 -6.25 22.33
C LEU A 187 -6.11 -7.62 22.10
N PHE A 188 -6.32 -8.55 23.02
CA PHE A 188 -5.84 -9.93 22.94
C PHE A 188 -6.93 -10.92 22.52
N SER A 189 -8.01 -10.43 21.89
CA SER A 189 -9.00 -11.32 21.28
C SER A 189 -8.32 -12.20 20.22
N SER A 190 -8.73 -13.47 20.14
CA SER A 190 -8.27 -14.42 19.11
C SER A 190 -8.38 -13.82 17.71
N ASP A 191 -9.40 -12.99 17.50
CA ASP A 191 -9.71 -12.39 16.21
C ASP A 191 -8.69 -11.32 15.81
N TYR A 192 -8.18 -10.54 16.76
CA TYR A 192 -7.15 -9.54 16.48
C TYR A 192 -5.80 -10.20 16.19
N VAL A 193 -5.45 -11.26 16.91
CA VAL A 193 -4.22 -12.03 16.66
C VAL A 193 -4.31 -12.76 15.30
N ALA A 194 -5.46 -13.35 14.98
CA ALA A 194 -5.70 -13.97 13.67
C ALA A 194 -5.65 -12.93 12.55
N PHE A 195 -6.24 -11.75 12.75
CA PHE A 195 -6.16 -10.62 11.83
C PHE A 195 -4.71 -10.20 11.58
N LEU A 196 -3.94 -9.95 12.64
CA LEU A 196 -2.54 -9.52 12.52
C LEU A 196 -1.67 -10.57 11.83
N SER A 197 -1.90 -11.85 12.13
CA SER A 197 -1.16 -12.96 11.51
C SER A 197 -1.48 -13.07 10.02
N CYS A 198 -2.77 -13.00 9.66
CA CYS A 198 -3.21 -13.05 8.27
C CYS A 198 -2.73 -11.82 7.49
N PHE A 199 -2.88 -10.62 8.07
CA PHE A 199 -2.50 -9.37 7.43
C PHE A 199 -0.98 -9.25 7.27
N GLY A 200 -0.20 -9.60 8.30
CA GLY A 200 1.26 -9.60 8.24
C GLY A 200 1.82 -10.55 7.19
N LEU A 201 1.26 -11.76 7.07
CA LEU A 201 1.67 -12.73 6.03
C LEU A 201 1.30 -12.24 4.62
N ASN A 202 0.12 -11.67 4.45
CA ASN A 202 -0.33 -11.13 3.16
C ASN A 202 0.49 -9.92 2.72
N SER A 203 0.95 -9.09 3.66
CA SER A 203 1.70 -7.86 3.36
C SER A 203 3.11 -8.12 2.80
N CYS A 204 3.63 -9.33 2.97
CA CYS A 204 4.88 -9.79 2.35
C CYS A 204 4.65 -10.43 0.96
N GLY A 205 3.41 -10.59 0.52
CA GLY A 205 3.05 -11.34 -0.69
C GLY A 205 1.91 -10.77 -1.52
N TRP A 206 1.43 -9.55 -1.24
CA TRP A 206 0.31 -8.96 -2.00
C TRP A 206 0.79 -8.13 -3.20
N ILE A 207 0.69 -8.79 -4.36
CA ILE A 207 0.44 -8.28 -5.71
C ILE A 207 1.45 -7.24 -6.22
N GLY A 208 2.57 -7.76 -6.75
CA GLY A 208 3.02 -7.28 -8.05
C GLY A 208 1.98 -7.71 -9.08
N ASP A 209 1.17 -6.78 -9.57
CA ASP A 209 0.52 -6.81 -10.90
C ASP A 209 -0.44 -5.63 -11.19
N SER A 210 -0.54 -4.58 -10.36
CA SER A 210 -1.38 -3.40 -10.69
C SER A 210 -0.68 -2.28 -11.50
N TRP A 211 0.57 -2.47 -11.95
CA TRP A 211 1.31 -1.40 -12.65
C TRP A 211 1.95 -1.80 -13.99
N ARG A 212 1.60 -2.96 -14.56
CA ARG A 212 2.10 -3.36 -15.89
C ARG A 212 1.36 -2.68 -17.07
N CYS A 213 0.78 -1.51 -16.83
CA CYS A 213 0.17 -0.66 -17.86
C CYS A 213 0.68 0.79 -17.75
N ARG A 214 1.99 0.99 -17.87
CA ARG A 214 2.54 2.28 -18.36
C ARG A 214 3.89 2.20 -19.06
N ASP A 215 4.21 1.06 -19.67
CA ASP A 215 5.29 0.96 -20.66
C ASP A 215 4.72 1.24 -22.06
N GLY A 216 4.45 2.52 -22.29
CA GLY A 216 4.06 3.07 -23.57
C GLY A 216 4.81 4.39 -23.80
N GLY A 217 6.09 4.28 -24.14
CA GLY A 217 6.87 5.35 -24.76
C GLY A 217 7.92 5.99 -23.85
N PHE A 218 9.14 5.46 -23.88
CA PHE A 218 10.39 6.25 -23.85
C PHE A 218 11.56 5.33 -24.26
N ALA A 219 11.83 5.30 -25.57
CA ALA A 219 13.02 4.82 -26.31
C ALA A 219 12.50 4.36 -27.68
N ASN A 220 12.58 5.16 -28.75
CA ASN A 220 13.81 5.27 -29.51
C ASN A 220 13.77 6.54 -30.38
N SER A 221 14.71 7.45 -30.14
CA SER A 221 15.07 8.52 -31.07
C SER A 221 16.58 8.45 -31.27
N THR A 222 17.03 8.59 -32.53
CA THR A 222 18.39 8.38 -33.10
C THR A 222 18.64 6.90 -33.44
N ASP A 223 19.02 6.46 -34.64
CA ASP A 223 19.78 7.01 -35.79
C ASP A 223 19.47 6.04 -36.99
N GLY A 224 19.21 6.43 -38.25
CA GLY A 224 20.19 6.81 -39.28
C GLY A 224 20.40 5.71 -40.36
N GLY A 225 20.00 5.98 -41.63
CA GLY A 225 20.26 5.19 -42.87
C GLY A 225 19.09 4.29 -43.32
N ASP A 226 18.43 4.46 -44.46
CA ASP A 226 18.79 5.00 -45.78
C ASP A 226 17.90 6.17 -46.27
#